data_AF-A0A3M1TDX4-F1
#
_entry.id   AF-A0A3M1TDX4-F1
#
_cell.length_a   1.000
_cell.length_b   1.000
_cell.length_c   1.000
_cell.angle_alpha   90.00
_cell.angle_beta   90.00
_cell.angle_gamma   90.00
#
_symmetry.space_group_name_H-M   'P 1'
#
loop_
_entity.id
_entity.type
_entity.pdbx_description
1 polymer ?
#
loop_
_entity_poly.entity_id
_entity_poly.type
_entity_poly.pdbx_seq_one_letter_code
_entity_poly.pdbx_strand_id
1 'polypeptide(L)'
;MLLELRQLKIQPGHQLLLEEVSWQQFENILAELGEHRASRLSYSNGRLEIMVPLPEHEKAKELIGDMVKILLEARQIAFESLGSTTSFWKNPSDSSF
;
A
#
# COMPACT_ATOMS: atom_id res chain seq x y z
N MET A 1 1.69 -23.87 13.43
CA MET A 1 2.55 -22.81 13.97
C MET A 1 2.09 -21.52 13.29
N LEU A 2 1.43 -20.61 14.01
CA LEU A 2 0.95 -19.35 13.43
C LEU A 2 2.13 -18.38 13.43
N LEU A 3 2.57 -17.94 12.26
CA LEU A 3 3.60 -16.92 12.10
C LEU A 3 2.97 -15.55 12.39
N GLU A 4 3.51 -14.85 13.39
CA GLU A 4 3.11 -13.47 13.70
C GLU A 4 3.76 -12.54 12.67
N LEU A 5 2.96 -11.74 11.94
CA LEU A 5 3.44 -10.89 10.85
C LEU A 5 4.46 -9.84 11.28
N ARG A 6 4.45 -9.46 12.57
CA ARG A 6 5.45 -8.57 13.18
C ARG A 6 6.89 -9.10 13.09
N GLN A 7 7.07 -10.41 12.90
CA GLN A 7 8.40 -11.03 12.80
C GLN A 7 8.95 -11.04 11.36
N LEU A 8 8.11 -10.74 10.36
CA LEU A 8 8.52 -10.70 8.97
C LEU A 8 9.30 -9.41 8.68
N LYS A 9 10.63 -9.54 8.59
CA LYS A 9 11.52 -8.48 8.09
C LYS A 9 11.71 -8.65 6.60
N ILE A 10 11.05 -7.80 5.81
CA ILE A 10 11.27 -7.68 4.37
C ILE A 10 12.36 -6.63 4.16
N GLN A 11 13.41 -6.97 3.41
CA GLN A 11 14.45 -6.00 3.08
C GLN A 11 13.90 -4.94 2.11
N PRO A 12 14.32 -3.67 2.23
CA PRO A 12 13.97 -2.65 1.24
C PRO A 12 14.24 -3.12 -0.19
N GLY A 13 13.32 -2.83 -1.11
CA GLY A 13 13.38 -3.29 -2.49
C GLY A 13 12.91 -4.73 -2.73
N HIS A 14 12.50 -5.45 -1.69
CA HIS A 14 11.92 -6.79 -1.80
C HIS A 14 10.41 -6.76 -1.53
N GLN A 15 9.74 -7.82 -2.01
CA GLN A 15 8.32 -8.05 -1.81
C GLN A 15 8.06 -9.44 -1.23
N LEU A 16 7.01 -9.55 -0.43
CA LEU A 16 6.45 -10.80 0.05
C LEU A 16 5.07 -10.99 -0.58
N LEU A 17 4.85 -12.14 -1.21
CA LEU A 17 3.55 -12.53 -1.75
C LEU A 17 2.96 -13.63 -0.88
N LEU A 18 1.73 -13.42 -0.42
CA LEU A 18 0.91 -14.41 0.26
C LEU A 18 -0.27 -14.75 -0.66
N GLU A 19 -0.46 -16.04 -0.93
CA GLU A 19 -1.58 -16.54 -1.74
C GLU A 19 -2.66 -17.14 -0.83
N GLU A 20 -3.88 -17.24 -1.36
CA GLU A 20 -5.04 -17.80 -0.66
C GLU A 20 -5.41 -17.06 0.64
N VAL A 21 -5.11 -15.77 0.71
CA VAL A 21 -5.46 -14.91 1.85
C VAL A 21 -6.91 -14.48 1.71
N SER A 22 -7.78 -14.79 2.67
CA SER A 22 -9.15 -14.29 2.66
C SER A 22 -9.22 -12.79 2.95
N TRP A 23 -10.31 -12.14 2.55
CA TRP A 23 -10.52 -10.72 2.86
C TRP A 23 -10.46 -10.43 4.37
N GLN A 24 -11.06 -11.30 5.19
CA GLN A 24 -11.04 -11.16 6.64
C GLN A 24 -9.63 -11.34 7.23
N GLN A 25 -8.83 -12.25 6.66
CA GLN A 25 -7.42 -12.36 7.04
C GLN A 25 -6.69 -11.07 6.70
N PHE A 26 -6.87 -10.52 5.50
CA PHE A 26 -6.28 -9.23 5.12
C PHE A 26 -6.67 -8.09 6.07
N GLU A 27 -7.95 -7.97 6.46
CA GLU A 27 -8.40 -6.96 7.43
C GLU A 27 -7.73 -7.13 8.80
N ASN A 28 -7.56 -8.36 9.28
CA ASN A 28 -6.83 -8.63 10.52
C ASN A 28 -5.35 -8.23 10.41
N ILE A 29 -4.71 -8.54 9.27
CA ILE A 29 -3.32 -8.15 8.98
C ILE A 29 -3.19 -6.62 8.94
N LEU A 30 -4.17 -5.94 8.35
CA LEU A 30 -4.24 -4.48 8.37
C LEU A 30 -4.36 -3.95 9.79
N ALA A 31 -5.25 -4.49 10.62
CA ALA A 31 -5.39 -4.04 12.00
C ALA A 31 -4.11 -4.26 12.82
N GLU A 32 -3.42 -5.41 12.63
CA GLU A 32 -2.22 -5.77 13.39
C GLU A 32 -1.01 -4.89 13.07
N LEU A 33 -0.86 -4.49 11.81
CA LEU A 33 0.31 -3.73 11.32
C LEU A 33 0.16 -2.19 11.48
N GLY A 34 -1.05 -1.66 11.74
CA GLY A 34 -1.28 -0.25 12.09
C GLY A 34 -0.92 0.80 11.00
N GLU A 35 -0.80 2.08 11.38
CA GLU A 35 -0.53 3.22 10.46
C GLU A 35 0.97 3.50 10.22
N HIS A 36 1.87 2.88 11.00
CA HIS A 36 3.32 3.18 10.97
C HIS A 36 4.09 2.27 10.00
N ARG A 37 3.63 2.14 8.75
CA ARG A 37 4.24 1.18 7.81
C ARG A 37 5.26 1.84 6.90
N ALA A 38 6.51 1.36 7.00
CA ALA A 38 7.50 1.49 5.93
C ALA A 38 7.20 0.54 4.74
N SER A 39 6.14 -0.27 4.81
CA SER A 39 5.73 -1.25 3.81
C SER A 39 4.37 -0.91 3.20
N ARG A 40 4.25 -0.93 1.87
CA ARG A 40 3.00 -0.85 1.12
C ARG A 40 2.34 -2.22 1.03
N LEU A 41 1.01 -2.24 1.08
CA LEU A 41 0.21 -3.45 1.00
C LEU A 41 -0.74 -3.35 -0.18
N SER A 42 -0.91 -4.46 -0.89
CA SER A 42 -1.85 -4.56 -2.00
C SER A 42 -2.55 -5.90 -1.93
N TYR A 43 -3.88 -5.89 -1.98
CA TYR A 43 -4.69 -7.10 -1.95
C TYR A 43 -5.53 -7.18 -3.22
N SER A 44 -5.53 -8.34 -3.87
CA SER A 44 -6.40 -8.61 -5.02
C SER A 44 -6.67 -10.10 -5.16
N ASN A 45 -7.94 -10.50 -5.21
CA ASN A 45 -8.37 -11.87 -5.52
C ASN A 45 -7.62 -12.95 -4.71
N GLY A 46 -7.52 -12.76 -3.39
CA GLY A 46 -6.84 -13.70 -2.50
C GLY A 46 -5.31 -13.63 -2.50
N ARG A 47 -4.72 -12.67 -3.22
CA ARG A 47 -3.27 -12.40 -3.20
C ARG A 47 -3.00 -11.14 -2.40
N LEU A 48 -2.18 -11.27 -1.36
CA LEU A 48 -1.67 -10.15 -0.58
C LEU A 48 -0.19 -9.96 -0.89
N GLU A 49 0.15 -8.79 -1.40
CA GLU A 49 1.52 -8.35 -1.63
C GLU A 49 1.92 -7.33 -0.56
N ILE A 50 3.09 -7.56 0.05
CA ILE A 50 3.72 -6.64 1.00
C ILE A 50 5.06 -6.19 0.42
N MET A 51 5.19 -4.90 0.12
CA MET A 51 6.39 -4.33 -0.50
C MET A 51 7.01 -3.28 0.40
N VAL A 52 8.32 -3.34 0.64
CA VAL A 52 9.06 -2.25 1.32
C VAL A 52 9.76 -1.42 0.25
N PRO A 53 9.24 -0.24 -0.13
CA PRO A 53 9.91 0.60 -1.12
C PRO A 53 11.30 1.01 -0.62
N LEU A 54 12.26 1.14 -1.52
CA LEU A 54 13.55 1.77 -1.19
C LEU A 54 13.30 3.24 -0.82
N PRO A 55 14.01 3.79 0.17
CA PRO A 55 13.92 5.22 0.51
C PRO A 55 14.16 6.15 -0.69
N GLU A 56 14.95 5.71 -1.66
CA GLU A 56 15.24 6.42 -2.92
C GLU A 56 13.99 6.57 -3.82
N HIS A 57 13.06 5.62 -3.77
CA HIS A 57 11.79 5.69 -4.52
C HIS A 57 10.81 6.68 -3.89
N GLU A 58 10.87 6.93 -2.59
CA GLU A 58 10.05 7.98 -1.96
C GLU A 58 10.50 9.38 -2.43
N LYS A 59 11.81 9.63 -2.55
CA LYS A 59 12.33 10.89 -3.11
C LYS A 59 11.91 11.10 -4.56
N ALA A 60 11.97 10.06 -5.39
CA ALA A 60 11.55 10.14 -6.78
C ALA A 60 10.03 10.40 -6.90
N LYS A 61 9.21 9.76 -6.04
CA LYS A 61 7.77 9.99 -5.97
C LYS A 61 7.45 11.44 -5.57
N GLU A 62 8.12 11.97 -4.55
CA GLU A 62 7.95 13.36 -4.13
C GLU A 62 8.33 14.32 -5.25
N LEU A 63 9.48 14.13 -5.88
CA LEU A 63 9.96 14.99 -6.96
C LEU A 63 8.98 15.01 -8.16
N ILE A 64 8.51 13.85 -8.59
CA ILE A 64 7.52 13.75 -9.68
C ILE A 64 6.20 14.40 -9.26
N GLY A 65 5.74 14.14 -8.03
CA GLY A 65 4.54 14.76 -7.48
C GLY A 65 4.63 16.28 -7.48
N ASP A 66 5.76 16.84 -7.03
CA ASP A 66 5.99 18.27 -6.97
C ASP A 66 6.08 18.89 -8.38
N MET A 67 6.73 18.22 -9.33
CA MET A 67 6.72 18.65 -10.73
C MET A 67 5.29 18.76 -11.29
N VAL A 68 4.43 17.76 -11.02
CA VAL A 68 3.03 17.77 -11.47
C VAL A 68 2.26 18.90 -10.78
N LYS A 69 2.42 19.09 -9.46
CA LYS A 69 1.77 20.20 -8.74
C LYS A 69 2.17 21.56 -9.30
N ILE A 70 3.47 21.79 -9.51
CA ILE A 70 3.99 23.05 -10.09
C ILE A 70 3.34 23.33 -11.45
N LEU A 71 3.21 22.31 -12.31
CA LEU A 71 2.57 22.46 -13.62
C LEU A 71 1.07 22.78 -13.50
N LEU A 72 0.36 22.15 -12.57
CA LEU A 72 -1.06 22.40 -12.34
C LEU A 72 -1.31 23.79 -11.76
N GLU A 73 -0.49 24.21 -10.79
CA GLU A 73 -0.50 25.56 -10.21
C GLU A 73 -0.23 26.62 -11.27
N ALA A 74 0.80 26.43 -12.10
CA ALA A 74 1.14 27.35 -13.20
C ALA A 74 0.00 27.48 -14.23
N ARG A 75 -0.86 26.46 -14.35
CA ARG A 75 -2.03 26.45 -15.23
C ARG A 75 -3.34 26.80 -14.53
N GLN A 76 -3.32 27.13 -13.23
CA GLN A 76 -4.50 27.38 -12.40
C GLN A 76 -5.54 26.24 -12.45
N ILE A 77 -5.07 25.00 -12.59
CA ILE A 77 -5.92 23.81 -12.58
C ILE A 77 -6.10 23.37 -11.13
N ALA A 78 -7.34 23.24 -10.67
CA ALA A 78 -7.63 22.73 -9.33
C ALA A 78 -7.24 21.25 -9.23
N PHE A 79 -6.60 20.86 -8.12
CA PHE A 79 -6.20 19.48 -7.84
C PHE A 79 -6.22 19.18 -6.35
N GLU A 80 -6.28 17.90 -6.01
CA GLU A 80 -6.18 17.37 -4.65
C GLU A 80 -5.12 16.27 -4.60
N SER A 81 -4.36 16.20 -3.51
CA SER A 81 -3.31 15.19 -3.32
C SER A 81 -3.72 14.19 -2.25
N LEU A 82 -4.03 12.95 -2.64
CA LEU A 82 -4.45 11.85 -1.74
C LEU A 82 -3.30 10.86 -1.47
N GLY A 83 -2.06 11.36 -1.40
CA GLY A 83 -0.84 10.53 -1.37
C GLY A 83 -0.65 9.64 -0.14
N SER A 84 -1.44 9.86 0.91
CA SER A 84 -1.40 9.11 2.18
C SER A 84 -2.71 8.40 2.50
N THR A 85 -3.69 8.43 1.60
CA THR A 85 -5.02 7.86 1.86
C THR A 85 -5.08 6.43 1.35
N THR A 86 -5.23 5.47 2.27
CA THR A 86 -5.50 4.08 1.90
C THR A 86 -6.91 4.01 1.29
N SER A 87 -6.99 3.77 -0.01
CA SER A 87 -8.26 3.61 -0.73
C SER A 87 -8.64 2.14 -0.75
N PHE A 88 -9.80 1.80 -0.17
CA PHE A 88 -10.35 0.46 -0.23
C PHE A 88 -11.30 0.36 -1.42
N TRP A 89 -10.96 -0.47 -2.39
CA TRP A 89 -11.86 -0.85 -3.47
C TRP A 89 -12.29 -2.30 -3.24
N LYS A 90 -13.48 -2.49 -2.65
CA LYS A 90 -14.02 -3.82 -2.36
C LYS A 90 -14.74 -4.35 -3.59
N ASN A 91 -14.22 -5.40 -4.21
CA ASN A 91 -14.92 -6.08 -5.28
C ASN A 91 -16.07 -6.90 -4.66
N PRO A 92 -17.29 -6.94 -5.25
CA PRO A 92 -18.37 -7.79 -4.74
C PRO A 92 -17.95 -9.24 -4.51
N SER A 93 -17.03 -9.77 -5.33
CA SER A 93 -16.47 -11.13 -5.21
C SER A 93 -15.60 -11.35 -3.97
N ASP A 94 -15.01 -10.31 -3.38
CA ASP A 94 -14.19 -10.41 -2.17
C ASP A 94 -15.05 -10.59 -0.90
N SER A 95 -16.37 -10.48 -1.04
CA SER A 95 -17.36 -10.59 0.05
C SER A 95 -17.86 -12.02 0.27
N SER A 96 -17.13 -13.02 -0.23
CA SER A 96 -17.62 -14.40 -0.30
C SER A 96 -17.21 -15.21 0.94
N PHE A 97 -18.17 -15.31 1.87
CA PHE A 97 -18.31 -16.20 3.04
C PHE A 97 -17.45 -15.94 4.28
#